data_AF-V9LHH6-F1
#
_entry.id   AF-V9LHH6-F1
#
_cell.length_a   1.000
_cell.length_b   1.000
_cell.length_c   1.000
_cell.angle_alpha   90.00
_cell.angle_beta   90.00
_cell.angle_gamma   90.00
#
_symmetry.space_group_name_H-M   'P 1'
#
loop_
_entity.id
_entity.type
_entity.pdbx_description
1 polymer ?
#
loop_
_entity_poly.entity_id
_entity_poly.type
_entity_poly.pdbx_seq_one_letter_code
_entity_poly.pdbx_strand_id
1 'polypeptide(L)'
;TKHQAFAIFLIFTERVVQASDAFNEVNDVISRYQTLKTTRDNLFQISQDTQEEFKLRKKHLNRFLEEKNNEILRYNNLIAELQLKLDHAKSESITWESRWTYIQTTAAKKTLLLGTIKMSTLNLYQMVVKYQREFPTVSTDDTLKQFDKIREFIQYLHEIAEEVGIDDNQMSNIKIT
;
A
#
# COMPACT_ATOMS: atom_id res chain seq x y z
N THR A 1 -10.46 -80.13 -38.94
CA THR A 1 -11.43 -79.52 -39.89
C THR A 1 -12.57 -78.88 -39.13
N LYS A 2 -13.24 -77.85 -39.68
CA LYS A 2 -14.38 -77.15 -39.03
C LYS A 2 -15.42 -78.09 -38.42
N HIS A 3 -15.66 -79.24 -39.04
CA HIS A 3 -16.57 -80.27 -38.52
C HIS A 3 -16.18 -80.84 -37.16
N GLN A 4 -14.89 -81.07 -36.91
CA GLN A 4 -14.41 -81.63 -35.64
C GLN A 4 -14.62 -80.63 -34.48
N ALA A 5 -14.39 -79.34 -34.74
CA ALA A 5 -14.65 -78.27 -33.78
C ALA A 5 -16.16 -78.10 -33.50
N PHE A 6 -17.00 -78.24 -34.52
CA PHE A 6 -18.46 -78.17 -34.37
C PHE A 6 -19.00 -79.34 -33.53
N ALA A 7 -18.47 -80.55 -33.74
CA ALA A 7 -18.83 -81.72 -32.94
C ALA A 7 -18.45 -81.57 -31.46
N ILE A 8 -17.26 -81.04 -31.18
CA ILE A 8 -16.81 -80.75 -29.80
C ILE A 8 -17.71 -79.71 -29.14
N PHE A 9 -18.08 -78.65 -29.87
CA PHE A 9 -18.98 -77.60 -29.38
C PHE A 9 -20.38 -78.13 -29.04
N LEU A 10 -20.96 -78.96 -29.92
CA LEU A 10 -22.26 -79.60 -29.67
C LEU A 10 -22.27 -80.46 -28.41
N ILE A 11 -21.27 -81.35 -28.28
CA ILE A 11 -21.13 -82.23 -27.09
C ILE A 11 -20.99 -81.40 -25.82
N PHE A 12 -20.22 -80.30 -25.88
CA PHE A 12 -20.09 -79.39 -24.76
C PHE A 12 -21.43 -78.73 -24.39
N THR A 13 -22.17 -78.19 -25.36
CA THR A 13 -23.45 -77.53 -25.10
C THR A 13 -24.53 -78.49 -24.61
N GLU A 14 -24.56 -79.74 -25.10
CA GLU A 14 -25.47 -80.77 -24.59
C GLU A 14 -25.16 -81.12 -23.13
N ARG A 15 -23.88 -81.22 -22.76
CA ARG A 15 -23.49 -81.41 -21.35
C ARG A 15 -23.88 -80.22 -20.47
N VAL A 16 -23.81 -79.00 -20.99
CA VAL A 16 -24.24 -77.79 -20.26
C VAL A 16 -25.75 -77.80 -20.01
N VAL A 17 -26.54 -78.22 -20.99
CA VAL A 17 -27.99 -78.39 -20.85
C VAL A 17 -28.31 -79.48 -19.81
N GLN A 18 -27.62 -80.63 -19.87
CA GLN A 18 -27.82 -81.72 -18.92
C GLN A 18 -27.41 -81.39 -17.48
N ALA A 19 -26.47 -80.47 -17.29
CA ALA A 19 -25.93 -80.11 -15.98
C ALA A 19 -26.62 -78.91 -15.32
N SER A 20 -27.54 -78.22 -16.01
CA SER A 20 -28.14 -76.97 -15.56
C SER A 20 -29.64 -76.95 -15.80
N ASP A 21 -30.41 -76.85 -14.72
CA ASP A 21 -31.89 -76.73 -14.78
C ASP A 21 -32.38 -75.44 -15.46
N ALA A 22 -31.47 -74.50 -15.75
CA ALA A 22 -31.78 -73.22 -16.38
C ALA A 22 -31.93 -73.26 -17.92
N PHE A 23 -31.61 -74.39 -18.57
CA PHE A 23 -31.64 -74.52 -20.03
C PHE A 23 -32.36 -75.80 -20.45
N ASN A 24 -33.30 -75.70 -21.39
CA ASN A 24 -34.04 -76.87 -21.91
C ASN A 24 -33.43 -77.37 -23.22
N GLU A 25 -32.89 -76.46 -24.03
CA GLU A 25 -32.28 -76.79 -25.31
C GLU A 25 -30.90 -76.13 -25.50
N VAL A 26 -30.09 -76.70 -26.39
CA VAL A 26 -28.81 -76.11 -26.81
C VAL A 26 -29.02 -74.68 -27.37
N ASN A 27 -30.16 -74.41 -28.00
CA ASN A 27 -30.52 -73.07 -28.49
C ASN A 27 -30.68 -72.04 -27.37
N ASP A 28 -31.12 -72.44 -26.17
CA ASP A 28 -31.24 -71.54 -25.02
C ASP A 28 -29.86 -71.06 -24.56
N VAL A 29 -28.88 -71.97 -24.55
CA VAL A 29 -27.48 -71.68 -24.21
C VAL A 29 -26.86 -70.74 -25.24
N ILE A 30 -27.11 -70.99 -26.53
CA ILE A 30 -26.61 -70.13 -27.63
C ILE A 30 -27.23 -68.73 -27.55
N SER A 31 -28.55 -68.64 -27.34
CA SER A 31 -29.26 -67.36 -27.23
C SER A 31 -28.77 -66.56 -26.02
N ARG A 32 -28.61 -67.23 -24.87
CA ARG A 32 -28.07 -66.60 -23.66
C ARG A 32 -26.65 -66.08 -23.89
N TYR A 33 -25.78 -66.88 -24.51
CA TYR A 33 -24.44 -66.46 -24.87
C TYR A 33 -24.44 -65.25 -25.81
N GLN A 34 -25.29 -65.25 -26.83
CA GLN A 34 -25.42 -64.12 -27.75
C GLN A 34 -25.86 -62.84 -27.02
N THR A 35 -26.86 -62.91 -26.13
CA THR A 35 -27.27 -61.78 -25.31
C THR A 35 -26.12 -61.26 -24.44
N LEU A 36 -25.44 -62.15 -23.71
CA LEU A 36 -24.29 -61.79 -22.86
C LEU A 36 -23.16 -61.14 -23.65
N LYS A 37 -22.85 -61.68 -24.84
CA LYS A 37 -21.83 -61.13 -25.73
C LYS A 37 -22.21 -59.73 -26.19
N THR A 38 -23.44 -59.53 -26.67
CA THR A 38 -23.95 -58.21 -27.09
C THR A 38 -23.94 -57.21 -25.93
N THR A 39 -24.40 -57.60 -24.74
CA THR A 39 -24.35 -56.75 -23.56
C THR A 39 -22.92 -56.37 -23.18
N ARG A 40 -21.99 -57.33 -23.21
CA ARG A 40 -20.57 -57.08 -22.92
C ARG A 40 -19.98 -56.08 -23.91
N ASP A 41 -20.21 -56.28 -25.20
CA ASP A 41 -19.67 -55.42 -26.25
C ASP A 41 -20.27 -53.99 -26.16
N ASN A 42 -21.56 -53.88 -25.83
CA ASN A 42 -22.20 -52.58 -25.55
C ASN A 42 -21.61 -51.89 -24.31
N LEU A 43 -21.45 -52.61 -23.20
CA LEU A 43 -20.85 -52.05 -21.97
C LEU A 43 -19.40 -51.62 -22.20
N PHE A 44 -18.66 -52.39 -23.00
CA PHE A 44 -17.29 -52.05 -23.37
C PHE A 44 -17.24 -50.75 -24.16
N GLN A 45 -18.13 -50.57 -25.15
CA GLN A 45 -18.21 -49.33 -25.93
C GLN A 45 -18.58 -48.14 -25.05
N ILE A 46 -19.62 -48.26 -24.21
CA ILE A 46 -20.03 -47.20 -23.28
C ILE A 46 -18.88 -46.83 -22.35
N SER A 47 -18.15 -47.82 -21.84
CA SER A 47 -17.00 -47.57 -20.97
C SER A 47 -15.89 -46.81 -21.69
N GLN A 48 -15.62 -47.14 -22.95
CA GLN A 48 -14.62 -46.42 -23.75
C GLN A 48 -15.06 -44.97 -24.01
N ASP A 49 -16.29 -44.76 -24.45
CA ASP A 49 -16.83 -43.43 -24.75
C ASP A 49 -16.82 -42.55 -23.50
N THR A 50 -17.26 -43.09 -22.36
CA THR A 50 -17.23 -42.40 -21.06
C THR A 50 -15.80 -42.03 -20.65
N GLN A 51 -14.83 -42.92 -20.89
CA GLN A 51 -13.43 -42.66 -20.56
C GLN A 51 -12.83 -41.55 -21.44
N GLU A 52 -13.17 -41.51 -22.73
CA GLU A 52 -12.73 -40.43 -23.63
C GLU A 52 -13.39 -39.09 -23.27
N GLU A 53 -14.69 -39.08 -22.96
CA GLU A 53 -15.36 -37.88 -22.45
C GLU A 53 -14.70 -37.36 -21.16
N PHE A 54 -14.38 -38.28 -20.23
CA PHE A 54 -13.70 -37.91 -18.99
C PHE A 54 -12.32 -37.30 -19.24
N LYS A 55 -11.52 -37.90 -20.14
CA LYS A 55 -10.21 -37.35 -20.54
C LYS A 55 -10.36 -35.95 -21.13
N LEU A 56 -11.36 -35.75 -22.00
CA LEU A 56 -11.60 -34.45 -22.64
C LEU A 56 -12.00 -33.40 -21.60
N ARG A 57 -12.97 -33.70 -20.73
CA ARG A 57 -13.39 -32.79 -19.64
C ARG A 57 -12.24 -32.46 -18.71
N LYS A 58 -11.42 -33.45 -18.33
CA LYS A 58 -10.24 -33.23 -17.49
C LYS A 58 -9.22 -32.32 -18.16
N LYS A 59 -8.99 -32.48 -19.47
CA LYS A 59 -8.12 -31.60 -20.25
C LYS A 59 -8.62 -30.16 -20.27
N HIS A 60 -9.93 -29.96 -20.48
CA HIS A 60 -10.54 -28.62 -20.42
C HIS A 60 -10.42 -27.99 -19.04
N LEU A 61 -10.68 -28.74 -17.98
CA LEU A 61 -10.54 -28.26 -16.61
C LEU A 61 -9.10 -27.84 -16.31
N ASN A 62 -8.12 -28.67 -16.67
CA ASN A 62 -6.70 -28.35 -16.43
C ASN A 62 -6.29 -27.07 -17.17
N ARG A 63 -6.70 -26.90 -18.43
CA ARG A 63 -6.42 -25.67 -19.18
C ARG A 63 -7.04 -24.45 -18.52
N PHE A 64 -8.31 -24.55 -18.10
CA PHE A 64 -8.98 -23.46 -17.40
C PHE A 64 -8.27 -23.10 -16.09
N LEU A 65 -7.83 -24.09 -15.32
CA LEU A 65 -7.08 -23.86 -14.09
C LEU A 65 -5.71 -23.20 -14.35
N GLU A 66 -4.99 -23.61 -15.39
CA GLU A 66 -3.74 -22.96 -15.80
C GLU A 66 -3.97 -21.50 -16.21
N GLU A 67 -4.98 -21.24 -17.03
CA GLU A 67 -5.36 -19.88 -17.43
C GLU A 67 -5.70 -19.00 -16.22
N LYS A 68 -6.49 -19.53 -15.28
CA LYS A 68 -6.87 -18.80 -14.05
C LYS A 68 -5.69 -18.58 -13.12
N ASN A 69 -4.79 -19.54 -12.97
CA ASN A 69 -3.58 -19.38 -12.18
C ASN A 69 -2.65 -18.31 -12.77
N ASN A 70 -2.51 -18.28 -14.10
CA ASN A 70 -1.75 -17.23 -14.78
C ASN A 70 -2.40 -15.85 -14.57
N GLU A 71 -3.72 -15.78 -14.60
CA GLU A 71 -4.47 -14.54 -14.33
C GLU A 71 -4.25 -14.05 -12.88
N ILE A 72 -4.32 -14.95 -11.90
CA ILE A 72 -4.03 -14.66 -10.48
C ILE A 72 -2.60 -14.14 -10.33
N LEU A 73 -1.62 -14.82 -10.94
CA LEU A 73 -0.22 -14.39 -10.88
C LEU A 73 -0.03 -12.99 -11.46
N ARG A 74 -0.68 -12.68 -12.58
CA ARG A 74 -0.65 -11.34 -13.18
C ARG A 74 -1.21 -10.28 -12.23
N TYR A 75 -2.35 -10.54 -11.60
CA TYR A 75 -2.93 -9.58 -10.64
C TYR A 75 -2.07 -9.42 -9.39
N ASN A 76 -1.47 -10.49 -8.87
CA ASN A 76 -0.55 -10.40 -7.74
C ASN A 76 0.66 -9.52 -8.07
N ASN A 77 1.24 -9.66 -9.26
CA ASN A 77 2.34 -8.80 -9.71
C ASN A 77 1.90 -7.33 -9.82
N LEU A 78 0.70 -7.07 -10.37
CA LEU A 78 0.15 -5.72 -10.45
C LEU A 78 -0.08 -5.11 -9.06
N ILE A 79 -0.61 -5.89 -8.12
CA ILE A 79 -0.81 -5.45 -6.73
C ILE A 79 0.54 -5.07 -6.10
N ALA A 80 1.57 -5.91 -6.26
CA ALA A 80 2.89 -5.63 -5.73
C ALA A 80 3.51 -4.35 -6.34
N GLU A 81 3.36 -4.14 -7.65
CA GLU A 81 3.83 -2.92 -8.32
C GLU A 81 3.10 -1.68 -7.79
N LEU A 82 1.78 -1.75 -7.64
CA LEU A 82 0.97 -0.65 -7.12
C LEU A 82 1.31 -0.34 -5.66
N GLN A 83 1.56 -1.35 -4.83
CA GLN A 83 2.01 -1.18 -3.45
C GLN A 83 3.36 -0.46 -3.39
N LEU A 84 4.33 -0.85 -4.21
CA LEU A 84 5.63 -0.17 -4.27
C LEU A 84 5.48 1.31 -4.66
N LYS A 85 4.65 1.63 -5.66
CA LYS A 85 4.36 3.02 -6.05
C LYS A 85 3.70 3.80 -4.91
N LEU A 86 2.75 3.18 -4.20
CA LEU A 86 2.08 3.79 -3.07
C LEU A 86 3.06 4.09 -1.93
N ASP A 87 3.93 3.14 -1.60
CA ASP A 87 4.90 3.28 -0.52
C ASP A 87 5.94 4.37 -0.84
N HIS A 88 6.38 4.45 -2.11
CA HIS A 88 7.23 5.55 -2.57
C HIS A 88 6.55 6.91 -2.40
N ALA A 89 5.32 7.05 -2.92
CA ALA A 89 4.58 8.30 -2.83
C ALA A 89 4.32 8.72 -1.37
N LYS A 90 4.01 7.77 -0.48
CA LYS A 90 3.86 8.02 0.95
C LYS A 90 5.17 8.49 1.58
N SER A 91 6.30 7.85 1.27
CA SER A 91 7.62 8.25 1.77
C SER A 91 7.98 9.67 1.34
N GLU A 92 7.69 10.02 0.09
CA GLU A 92 7.89 11.38 -0.42
C GLU A 92 6.97 12.37 0.31
N SER A 93 5.69 12.03 0.50
CA SER A 93 4.74 12.87 1.25
C SER A 93 5.26 13.20 2.65
N ILE A 94 5.70 12.18 3.40
CA ILE A 94 6.24 12.36 4.76
C ILE A 94 7.47 13.27 4.76
N THR A 95 8.34 13.12 3.74
CA THR A 95 9.54 13.95 3.60
C THR A 95 9.17 15.42 3.36
N TRP A 96 8.19 15.66 2.48
CA TRP A 96 7.72 17.00 2.19
C TRP A 96 6.94 17.63 3.33
N GLU A 97 6.11 16.87 4.04
CA GLU A 97 5.44 17.29 5.26
C GLU A 97 6.45 17.73 6.32
N SER A 98 7.49 16.93 6.55
CA SER A 98 8.55 17.26 7.52
C SER A 98 9.28 18.56 7.14
N ARG A 99 9.61 18.74 5.86
CA ARG A 99 10.21 19.98 5.34
C ARG A 99 9.27 21.18 5.51
N TRP A 100 7.99 20.99 5.20
CA TRP A 100 6.97 22.01 5.33
C TRP A 100 6.80 22.46 6.79
N THR A 101 6.69 21.51 7.72
CA THR A 101 6.63 21.80 9.16
C THR A 101 7.87 22.54 9.64
N TYR A 102 9.07 22.18 9.16
CA TYR A 102 10.30 22.89 9.49
C TYR A 102 10.29 24.34 9.00
N ILE A 103 9.86 24.57 7.76
CA ILE A 103 9.73 25.93 7.19
C ILE A 103 8.73 26.74 8.00
N GLN A 104 7.56 26.19 8.28
CA GLN A 104 6.50 26.86 9.04
C GLN A 104 6.98 27.22 10.46
N THR A 105 7.64 26.29 11.14
CA THR A 105 8.20 26.50 12.49
C THR A 105 9.25 27.60 12.47
N THR A 106 10.13 27.60 11.47
CA THR A 106 11.17 28.63 11.31
C THR A 106 10.57 29.99 11.01
N ALA A 107 9.57 30.05 10.13
CA ALA A 107 8.84 31.28 9.82
C ALA A 107 8.13 31.83 11.07
N ALA A 108 7.44 30.98 11.83
CA ALA A 108 6.79 31.38 13.09
C ALA A 108 7.80 31.96 14.10
N LYS A 109 8.97 31.34 14.26
CA LYS A 109 10.05 31.86 15.12
C LYS A 109 10.56 33.22 14.66
N LYS A 110 10.79 33.40 13.35
CA LYS A 110 11.23 34.69 12.77
C LYS A 110 10.16 35.77 12.94
N THR A 111 8.90 35.45 12.70
CA THR A 111 7.77 36.37 12.90
C THR A 111 7.65 36.79 14.35
N LEU A 112 7.75 35.85 15.29
CA LEU A 112 7.74 36.16 16.72
C LEU A 112 8.91 37.07 17.11
N LEU A 113 10.13 36.72 16.71
CA LEU A 113 11.33 37.54 17.00
C LEU A 113 11.19 38.95 16.43
N LEU A 114 10.71 39.09 15.20
CA LEU A 114 10.45 40.39 14.59
C LEU A 114 9.43 41.19 15.42
N GLY A 115 8.33 40.55 15.84
CA GLY A 115 7.33 41.17 16.71
C GLY A 115 7.92 41.62 18.05
N THR A 116 8.76 40.80 18.68
CA THR A 116 9.47 41.15 19.92
C THR A 116 10.39 42.35 19.72
N ILE A 117 11.22 42.36 18.66
CA ILE A 117 12.11 43.48 18.34
C ILE A 117 11.31 44.77 18.15
N LYS A 118 10.22 44.71 17.36
CA LYS A 118 9.34 45.87 17.15
C LYS A 118 8.78 46.39 18.46
N MET A 119 8.26 45.52 19.33
CA MET A 119 7.66 45.90 20.60
C MET A 119 8.68 46.48 21.57
N SER A 120 9.84 45.84 21.73
CA SER A 120 10.92 46.33 22.59
C SER A 120 11.45 47.69 22.11
N THR A 121 11.62 47.86 20.79
CA THR A 121 12.07 49.14 20.21
C THR A 121 11.04 50.24 20.45
N LEU A 122 9.76 49.97 20.22
CA LEU A 122 8.69 50.93 20.49
C LEU A 122 8.65 51.33 21.97
N ASN A 123 8.76 50.37 22.89
CA ASN A 123 8.78 50.63 24.32
C ASN A 123 9.97 51.53 24.72
N LEU A 124 11.16 51.25 24.19
CA LEU A 124 12.35 52.06 24.45
C LEU A 124 12.19 53.48 23.88
N TYR A 125 11.67 53.62 22.65
CA TYR A 125 11.42 54.92 22.04
C TYR A 125 10.43 55.76 22.87
N GLN A 126 9.34 55.13 23.34
CA GLN A 126 8.39 55.80 24.22
C GLN A 126 9.03 56.27 25.53
N MET A 127 9.98 55.51 26.09
CA MET A 127 10.76 55.95 27.26
C MET A 127 11.62 57.18 26.95
N VAL A 128 12.31 57.19 25.80
CA VAL A 128 13.12 58.34 25.35
C VAL A 128 12.28 59.60 25.20
N VAL A 129 11.16 59.50 24.46
CA VAL A 129 10.21 60.61 24.26
C VAL A 129 9.70 61.14 25.61
N LYS A 130 9.36 60.23 26.54
CA LYS A 130 8.91 60.59 27.89
C LYS A 130 10.00 61.31 28.69
N TYR A 131 11.25 60.86 28.62
CA TYR A 131 12.38 61.48 29.32
C TYR A 131 12.65 62.90 28.80
N GLN A 132 12.65 63.08 27.48
CA GLN A 132 12.83 64.38 26.82
C GLN A 132 11.60 65.31 26.98
N ARG A 133 10.47 64.79 27.49
CA ARG A 133 9.18 65.49 27.61
C ARG A 133 8.66 65.99 26.26
N GLU A 134 8.92 65.22 25.21
CA GLU A 134 8.46 65.51 23.85
C GLU A 134 7.16 64.75 23.53
N PHE A 135 6.54 65.12 22.41
CA PHE A 135 5.47 64.32 21.81
C PHE A 135 6.05 63.27 20.87
N PRO A 136 5.46 62.07 20.77
CA PRO A 136 5.91 61.07 19.81
C PRO A 136 5.82 61.62 18.37
N THR A 137 6.96 61.67 17.68
CA THR A 137 7.08 62.19 16.31
C THR A 137 7.24 61.07 15.26
N VAL A 138 7.55 59.85 15.70
CA VAL A 138 7.76 58.68 14.85
C VAL A 138 6.57 57.72 14.96
N SER A 139 6.12 57.19 13.82
CA SER A 139 5.02 56.21 13.74
C SER A 139 5.34 54.93 14.51
N THR A 140 4.32 54.28 15.07
CA THR A 140 4.44 52.99 15.79
C THR A 140 4.95 51.85 14.92
N ASP A 141 4.68 51.90 13.61
CA ASP A 141 5.11 50.88 12.65
C ASP A 141 6.51 51.13 12.06
N ASP A 142 7.08 52.32 12.27
CA ASP A 142 8.38 52.72 11.74
C ASP A 142 9.51 52.40 12.73
N THR A 143 9.77 51.09 12.89
CA THR A 143 10.75 50.57 13.86
C THR A 143 12.16 51.10 13.61
N LEU A 144 12.56 51.32 12.35
CA LEU A 144 13.90 51.81 12.03
C LEU A 144 14.10 53.24 12.52
N LYS A 145 13.15 54.15 12.25
CA LYS A 145 13.25 55.53 12.75
C LYS A 145 13.15 55.62 14.27
N GLN A 146 12.38 54.73 14.92
CA GLN A 146 12.37 54.64 16.38
C GLN A 146 13.76 54.27 16.91
N PHE A 147 14.43 53.31 16.27
CA PHE A 147 15.78 52.88 16.62
C PHE A 147 16.80 54.01 16.43
N ASP A 148 16.70 54.76 15.34
CA ASP A 148 17.56 55.93 15.08
C ASP A 148 17.42 56.98 16.21
N LYS A 149 16.18 57.28 16.64
CA LYS A 149 15.93 58.21 17.75
C LYS A 149 16.48 57.71 19.08
N ILE A 150 16.36 56.41 19.37
CA ILE A 150 16.96 55.81 20.56
C ILE A 150 18.48 55.93 20.51
N ARG A 151 19.09 55.67 19.34
CA ARG A 151 20.54 55.79 19.14
C ARG A 151 21.04 57.22 19.34
N GLU A 152 20.39 58.20 18.72
CA GLU A 152 20.70 59.63 18.88
C GLU A 152 20.65 60.02 20.36
N PHE A 153 19.64 59.56 21.10
CA PHE A 153 19.52 59.85 22.52
C PHE A 153 20.63 59.21 23.38
N ILE A 154 21.01 57.96 23.11
CA ILE A 154 22.13 57.31 23.81
C ILE A 154 23.45 58.04 23.55
N GLN A 155 23.68 58.46 22.31
CA GLN A 155 24.88 59.23 21.94
C GLN A 155 24.93 60.57 22.68
N TYR A 156 23.81 61.30 22.71
CA TYR A 156 23.69 62.53 23.48
C TYR A 156 23.98 62.33 24.98
N LEU A 157 23.45 61.28 25.60
CA LEU A 157 23.75 60.98 27.01
C LEU A 157 25.23 60.65 27.24
N HIS A 158 25.86 59.96 26.30
CA HIS A 158 27.28 59.63 26.38
C HIS A 158 28.15 60.88 26.29
N GLU A 159 27.86 61.78 25.34
CA GLU A 159 28.56 63.06 25.18
C GLU A 159 28.47 63.90 26.46
N ILE A 160 27.28 64.00 27.08
CA ILE A 160 27.10 64.69 28.36
C ILE A 160 27.91 64.03 29.49
N ALA A 161 27.92 62.70 29.56
CA ALA A 161 28.64 62.00 30.62
C ALA A 161 30.16 62.22 30.52
N GLU A 162 30.71 62.28 29.30
CA GLU A 162 32.11 62.63 29.05
C GLU A 162 32.41 64.10 29.42
N GLU A 163 31.53 65.04 29.06
CA GLU A 163 31.68 66.46 29.40
C GLU A 163 31.64 66.72 30.92
N VAL A 164 30.85 65.95 31.66
CA VAL A 164 30.70 66.08 33.12
C VAL A 164 31.83 65.37 33.89
N GLY A 165 32.68 64.59 33.21
CA GLY A 165 33.84 63.92 33.83
C GLY A 165 33.45 62.83 34.83
N ILE A 166 32.39 62.06 34.53
CA ILE A 166 32.01 60.91 35.36
C ILE A 166 32.97 59.76 35.07
N ASP A 167 34.00 59.62 35.90
CA ASP A 167 34.95 58.50 35.88
C ASP A 167 34.22 57.16 36.08
N ASP A 168 34.66 56.11 35.39
CA ASP A 168 34.02 54.78 35.24
C ASP A 168 33.59 54.10 36.56
N ASN A 169 34.07 54.59 37.70
CA ASN A 169 33.85 54.05 39.03
C ASN A 169 32.45 54.32 39.63
N GLN A 170 31.63 55.20 39.03
CA GLN A 170 30.26 55.47 39.50
C GLN A 170 29.18 54.66 38.74
N MET A 171 29.50 54.07 37.57
CA MET A 171 28.55 53.24 36.81
C MET A 171 28.35 51.83 37.40
N SER A 172 29.21 51.38 38.32
CA SER A 172 29.08 50.06 38.97
C SER A 172 27.96 50.00 40.02
N ASN A 173 27.42 51.12 40.49
CA ASN A 173 26.37 51.14 41.52
C ASN A 173 24.93 51.14 40.97
N ILE A 174 24.75 51.04 39.65
CA ILE A 174 23.44 50.89 38.98
C ILE A 174 23.42 49.59 38.15
N LYS A 175 24.06 48.54 38.67
CA LYS A 175 23.75 47.16 38.30
C LYS A 175 23.54 46.40 39.60
N ILE A 176 22.38 45.76 39.72
CA ILE A 176 21.84 45.03 40.90
C ILE A 176 20.94 45.90 41.81
N THR A 177 19.75 46.21 41.30
CA THR A 177 18.46 45.83 41.91
C THR A 177 17.47 45.66 40.76
#